data_AF-A0A0J1D121-F1
#
_entry.id   AF-A0A0J1D121-F1
#
_cell.length_a   1.000
_cell.length_b   1.000
_cell.length_c   1.000
_cell.angle_alpha   90.00
_cell.angle_beta   90.00
_cell.angle_gamma   90.00
#
_symmetry.space_group_name_H-M   'P 1'
#
loop_
_entity.id
_entity.type
_entity.pdbx_description
1 polymer ?
#
loop_
_entity_poly.entity_id
_entity_poly.type
_entity_poly.pdbx_seq_one_letter_code
_entity_poly.pdbx_strand_id
1 'polypeptide(L)'
;MTLSAGEMTMWRLVQRYTGRVGYQRGVKSDGLSADPPVIDCSGWIRLLLTKAMRAENEAAGRAVFGADDVEALWVWSDRIIQEIETRTGFVLEGREITALSLPRCATIGLKMGEPAWASNHPRPRGITHIVQVVRRPEDDAPFVSESFGGSASPGISLTPLGEWLALSQPHLRAGEMWAVDAFRLASKN
;
A
#
# COMPACT_ATOMS: atom_id res chain seq x y z
N MET A 1 -8.53 -18.45 10.61
CA MET A 1 -7.13 -18.03 10.86
C MET A 1 -7.18 -16.75 11.65
N THR A 2 -6.28 -16.55 12.61
CA THR A 2 -6.18 -15.29 13.35
C THR A 2 -5.22 -14.37 12.63
N LEU A 3 -5.62 -13.12 12.41
CA LEU A 3 -4.75 -12.10 11.80
C LEU A 3 -3.54 -11.81 12.70
N SER A 4 -2.41 -11.48 12.08
CA SER A 4 -1.21 -11.02 12.75
C SER A 4 -1.39 -9.64 13.41
N ALA A 5 -0.47 -9.24 14.28
CA ALA A 5 -0.53 -7.93 14.94
C ALA A 5 -0.47 -6.77 13.92
N GLY A 6 0.32 -6.94 12.86
CA GLY A 6 0.43 -6.03 11.74
C GLY A 6 -0.84 -5.96 10.89
N GLU A 7 -1.42 -7.11 10.52
CA GLU A 7 -2.71 -7.19 9.81
C GLU A 7 -3.81 -6.46 10.59
N MET A 8 -3.93 -6.74 11.89
CA MET A 8 -4.90 -6.07 12.78
C MET A 8 -4.68 -4.56 12.88
N THR A 9 -3.42 -4.12 12.91
CA THR A 9 -3.06 -2.70 12.99
C THR A 9 -3.44 -1.95 11.72
N MET A 10 -3.14 -2.52 10.54
CA MET A 10 -3.56 -1.93 9.27
C MET A 10 -5.08 -1.83 9.20
N TRP A 11 -5.81 -2.87 9.57
CA TRP A 11 -7.28 -2.85 9.55
C TRP A 11 -7.86 -1.75 10.44
N ARG A 12 -7.36 -1.61 11.67
CA ARG A 12 -7.82 -0.54 12.60
C ARG A 12 -7.59 0.86 12.04
N LEU A 13 -6.46 1.09 11.36
CA LEU A 13 -6.17 2.36 10.69
C LEU A 13 -7.14 2.61 9.54
N VAL A 14 -7.35 1.62 8.68
CA VAL A 14 -8.29 1.70 7.56
C VAL A 14 -9.71 2.02 8.06
N GLN A 15 -10.21 1.30 9.06
CA GLN A 15 -11.53 1.56 9.66
C GLN A 15 -11.63 2.97 10.25
N ARG A 16 -10.54 3.49 10.83
CA ARG A 16 -10.53 4.82 11.43
C ARG A 16 -10.66 5.93 10.39
N TYR A 17 -10.00 5.80 9.25
CA TYR A 17 -9.78 6.91 8.31
C TYR A 17 -10.56 6.83 7.00
N THR A 18 -11.07 5.65 6.61
CA THR A 18 -11.87 5.49 5.39
C THR A 18 -13.09 6.41 5.41
N GLY A 19 -13.28 7.17 4.33
CA GLY A 19 -14.39 8.12 4.19
C GLY A 19 -14.31 9.37 5.09
N ARG A 20 -13.20 9.56 5.82
CA ARG A 20 -13.01 10.70 6.74
C ARG A 20 -11.80 11.58 6.44
N VAL A 21 -10.95 11.14 5.51
CA VAL A 21 -9.68 11.80 5.14
C VAL A 21 -9.68 12.03 3.65
N GLY A 22 -9.42 13.27 3.24
CA GLY A 22 -9.30 13.66 1.85
C GLY A 22 -7.94 13.32 1.23
N TYR A 23 -7.82 13.56 -0.07
CA TYR A 23 -6.54 13.41 -0.78
C TYR A 23 -5.87 14.77 -0.98
N GLN A 24 -4.58 14.86 -0.64
CA GLN A 24 -3.73 15.98 -1.04
C GLN A 24 -2.35 15.48 -1.42
N ARG A 25 -1.99 15.62 -2.71
CA ARG A 25 -0.69 15.18 -3.25
C ARG A 25 0.47 15.79 -2.46
N GLY A 26 1.44 14.97 -2.09
CA GLY A 26 2.64 15.37 -1.36
C GLY A 26 2.46 15.36 0.16
N VAL A 27 1.23 15.32 0.67
CA VAL A 27 0.97 15.31 2.11
C VAL A 27 1.09 13.90 2.67
N LYS A 28 1.85 13.75 3.76
CA LYS A 28 2.09 12.49 4.46
C LYS A 28 1.27 12.42 5.74
N SER A 29 1.69 11.58 6.70
CA SER A 29 0.96 11.33 7.95
C SER A 29 0.63 12.58 8.76
N ASP A 30 1.44 13.63 8.66
CA ASP A 30 1.22 14.88 9.41
C ASP A 30 -0.07 15.60 8.97
N GLY A 31 -0.52 15.36 7.73
CA GLY A 31 -1.80 15.88 7.23
C GLY A 31 -3.04 15.26 7.87
N LEU A 32 -2.90 14.15 8.59
CA LEU A 32 -4.01 13.55 9.35
C LEU A 32 -4.40 14.40 10.57
N SER A 33 -3.56 15.35 10.99
CA SER A 33 -3.83 16.29 12.08
C SER A 33 -4.43 17.61 11.59
N ALA A 34 -4.57 17.81 10.27
CA ALA A 34 -5.19 19.00 9.70
C ALA A 34 -6.72 18.96 9.79
N ASP A 35 -7.36 20.12 9.60
CA ASP A 35 -8.82 20.23 9.47
C ASP A 35 -9.17 20.97 8.16
N PRO A 36 -9.70 20.27 7.14
CA PRO A 36 -9.97 18.84 7.10
C PRO A 36 -8.69 17.98 6.95
N PRO A 37 -8.68 16.72 7.42
CA PRO A 37 -7.50 15.86 7.34
C PRO A 37 -7.28 15.35 5.91
N VAL A 38 -6.03 15.30 5.47
CA VAL A 38 -5.65 14.89 4.11
C VAL A 38 -4.37 14.05 4.09
N ILE A 39 -4.24 13.16 3.11
CA ILE A 39 -3.03 12.35 2.89
C ILE A 39 -2.93 11.87 1.44
N ASP A 40 -1.72 11.77 0.89
CA ASP A 40 -1.49 11.16 -0.42
C ASP A 40 -1.37 9.63 -0.39
N CYS A 41 -1.36 9.00 -1.57
CA CYS A 41 -1.29 7.55 -1.74
C CYS A 41 -0.09 6.92 -1.02
N SER A 42 1.12 7.40 -1.32
CA SER A 42 2.35 6.89 -0.72
C SER A 42 2.44 7.14 0.79
N GLY A 43 1.93 8.28 1.28
CA GLY A 43 1.85 8.61 2.69
C GLY A 43 0.93 7.66 3.44
N TRP A 44 -0.20 7.31 2.83
CA TRP A 44 -1.13 6.33 3.39
C TRP A 44 -0.50 4.93 3.49
N ILE A 45 0.12 4.46 2.41
CA ILE A 45 0.73 3.12 2.40
C ILE A 45 1.93 3.05 3.35
N ARG A 46 2.77 4.09 3.40
CA ARG A 46 3.85 4.20 4.40
C ARG A 46 3.30 4.11 5.83
N LEU A 47 2.23 4.83 6.14
CA LEU A 47 1.64 4.80 7.49
C LEU A 47 1.17 3.38 7.85
N LEU A 48 0.45 2.71 6.95
CA LEU A 48 -0.03 1.34 7.16
C LEU A 48 1.12 0.37 7.42
N LEU A 49 2.11 0.32 6.52
CA LEU A 49 3.23 -0.61 6.60
C LEU A 49 4.11 -0.37 7.83
N THR A 50 4.51 0.87 8.08
CA THR A 50 5.41 1.17 9.21
C THR A 50 4.74 0.93 10.57
N LYS A 51 3.43 1.15 10.69
CA LYS A 51 2.68 0.80 11.90
C LYS A 51 2.51 -0.71 12.04
N ALA A 52 2.29 -1.43 10.94
CA ALA A 52 2.20 -2.87 10.94
C ALA A 52 3.51 -3.54 11.39
N MET A 53 4.64 -3.14 10.79
CA MET A 53 5.97 -3.66 11.13
C MET A 53 6.32 -3.43 12.61
N ARG A 54 5.99 -2.25 13.16
CA ARG A 54 6.18 -1.96 14.58
C ARG A 54 5.32 -2.85 15.47
N ALA A 55 4.05 -3.06 15.10
CA ALA A 55 3.16 -3.95 15.84
C ALA A 55 3.65 -5.40 15.84
N GLU A 56 4.23 -5.89 14.74
CA GLU A 56 4.87 -7.20 14.69
C GLU A 56 6.10 -7.28 15.60
N ASN A 57 6.96 -6.26 15.58
CA ASN A 57 8.12 -6.20 16.48
C ASN A 57 7.70 -6.21 17.95
N GLU A 58 6.69 -5.42 18.30
CA GLU A 58 6.12 -5.35 19.65
C GLU A 58 5.54 -6.70 20.08
N ALA A 59 4.73 -7.35 19.22
CA ALA A 59 4.15 -8.65 19.49
C ALA A 59 5.20 -9.76 19.61
N ALA A 60 6.29 -9.69 18.84
CA ALA A 60 7.39 -10.64 18.89
C ALA A 60 8.36 -10.39 20.07
N GLY A 61 8.28 -9.23 20.74
CA GLY A 61 9.23 -8.83 21.78
C GLY A 61 10.66 -8.61 21.26
N ARG A 62 10.85 -8.49 19.93
CA ARG A 62 12.14 -8.32 19.25
C ARG A 62 11.98 -7.64 17.90
N ALA A 63 13.06 -7.13 17.34
CA ALA A 63 13.05 -6.61 15.97
C ALA A 63 13.01 -7.77 14.95
N VAL A 64 11.81 -8.08 14.42
CA VAL A 64 11.64 -8.90 13.20
C VAL A 64 11.84 -8.06 11.94
N PHE A 65 11.42 -6.80 11.96
CA PHE A 65 11.74 -5.78 10.96
C PHE A 65 12.81 -4.84 11.51
N GLY A 66 13.88 -4.62 10.75
CA GLY A 66 14.95 -3.70 11.12
C GLY A 66 14.52 -2.24 11.02
N ALA A 67 15.28 -1.34 11.66
CA ALA A 67 15.04 0.10 11.51
C ALA A 67 15.18 0.55 10.05
N ASP A 68 16.19 0.03 9.35
CA ASP A 68 16.45 0.29 7.94
C ASP A 68 15.32 -0.18 7.02
N ASP A 69 14.59 -1.24 7.39
CA ASP A 69 13.42 -1.72 6.64
C ASP A 69 12.26 -0.73 6.76
N VAL A 70 12.07 -0.15 7.95
CA VAL A 70 11.04 0.86 8.21
C VAL A 70 11.39 2.18 7.53
N GLU A 71 12.66 2.57 7.55
CA GLU A 71 13.16 3.80 6.92
C GLU A 71 13.09 3.73 5.39
N ALA A 72 13.35 2.58 4.77
CA ALA A 72 13.25 2.40 3.32
C ALA A 72 11.87 2.75 2.74
N LEU A 73 10.81 2.70 3.56
CA LEU A 73 9.46 3.07 3.15
C LEU A 73 9.21 4.58 3.13
N TRP A 74 10.19 5.41 3.50
CA TRP A 74 10.08 6.88 3.58
C TRP A 74 10.29 7.56 2.23
N VAL A 75 9.69 6.99 1.19
CA VAL A 75 9.89 7.39 -0.21
C VAL A 75 8.55 7.46 -0.96
N TRP A 76 8.60 7.75 -2.26
CA TRP A 76 7.42 7.91 -3.12
C TRP A 76 6.90 6.55 -3.60
N SER A 77 5.68 6.51 -4.14
CA SER A 77 4.97 5.27 -4.52
C SER A 77 5.80 4.28 -5.34
N ASP A 78 6.47 4.76 -6.37
CA ASP A 78 7.38 4.00 -7.23
C ASP A 78 8.56 3.40 -6.46
N ARG A 79 9.17 4.22 -5.59
CA ARG A 79 10.33 3.80 -4.79
C ARG A 79 9.94 2.85 -3.67
N ILE A 80 8.74 2.95 -3.09
CA ILE A 80 8.27 1.97 -2.10
C ILE A 80 8.24 0.57 -2.73
N ILE A 81 7.66 0.45 -3.93
CA ILE A 81 7.63 -0.82 -4.66
C ILE A 81 9.05 -1.30 -4.97
N GLN A 82 9.91 -0.42 -5.48
CA GLN A 82 11.29 -0.75 -5.81
C GLN A 82 12.10 -1.20 -4.58
N GLU A 83 11.97 -0.53 -3.44
CA GLU A 83 12.69 -0.87 -2.20
C GLU A 83 12.27 -2.24 -1.69
N ILE A 84 10.96 -2.51 -1.64
CA ILE A 84 10.46 -3.81 -1.19
C ILE A 84 10.91 -4.90 -2.17
N GLU A 85 10.80 -4.71 -3.48
CA GLU A 85 11.27 -5.69 -4.47
C GLU A 85 12.77 -5.94 -4.35
N THR A 86 13.59 -4.88 -4.34
CA THR A 86 15.05 -4.99 -4.30
C THR A 86 15.50 -5.74 -3.04
N ARG A 87 14.84 -5.45 -1.91
CA ARG A 87 15.15 -6.12 -0.67
C ARG A 87 14.62 -7.54 -0.70
N THR A 88 13.37 -7.79 -1.06
CA THR A 88 12.76 -9.12 -0.90
C THR A 88 13.05 -10.10 -2.05
N GLY A 89 13.52 -9.60 -3.20
CA GLY A 89 13.63 -10.36 -4.44
C GLY A 89 12.27 -10.80 -5.01
N PHE A 90 11.16 -10.26 -4.52
CA PHE A 90 9.81 -10.68 -4.88
C PHE A 90 9.01 -9.55 -5.54
N VAL A 91 8.45 -9.86 -6.71
CA VAL A 91 7.48 -9.03 -7.42
C VAL A 91 6.58 -9.95 -8.27
N LEU A 92 5.30 -9.59 -8.39
CA LEU A 92 4.41 -10.09 -9.42
C LEU A 92 4.09 -8.95 -10.38
N GLU A 93 4.04 -9.22 -11.68
CA GLU A 93 3.78 -8.22 -12.71
C GLU A 93 2.52 -8.53 -13.53
N GLY A 94 1.71 -7.50 -13.78
CA GLY A 94 0.58 -7.55 -14.70
C GLY A 94 -0.32 -8.77 -14.46
N ARG A 95 -0.38 -9.69 -15.42
CA ARG A 95 -1.26 -10.87 -15.39
C ARG A 95 -0.91 -11.89 -14.30
N GLU A 96 0.27 -11.82 -13.70
CA GLU A 96 0.63 -12.65 -12.55
C GLU A 96 -0.14 -12.24 -11.29
N ILE A 97 -0.70 -11.03 -11.26
CA ILE A 97 -1.49 -10.50 -10.14
C ILE A 97 -2.92 -11.02 -10.25
N THR A 98 -3.26 -11.97 -9.38
CA THR A 98 -4.59 -12.56 -9.27
C THR A 98 -5.00 -12.65 -7.80
N ALA A 99 -6.29 -12.85 -7.53
CA ALA A 99 -6.76 -13.07 -6.16
C ALA A 99 -6.12 -14.30 -5.48
N LEU A 100 -5.59 -15.25 -6.25
CA LEU A 100 -4.96 -16.48 -5.75
C LEU A 100 -3.45 -16.34 -5.55
N SER A 101 -2.77 -15.55 -6.39
CA SER A 101 -1.32 -15.37 -6.36
C SER A 101 -0.87 -14.24 -5.45
N LEU A 102 -1.75 -13.27 -5.16
CA LEU A 102 -1.41 -12.12 -4.33
C LEU A 102 -1.03 -12.53 -2.89
N PRO A 103 0.09 -12.00 -2.37
CA PRO A 103 0.35 -12.02 -0.93
C PRO A 103 -0.81 -11.43 -0.14
N ARG A 104 -1.04 -11.95 1.08
CA ARG A 104 -2.13 -11.50 1.95
C ARG A 104 -2.09 -10.00 2.25
N CYS A 105 -0.89 -9.45 2.40
CA CYS A 105 -0.60 -8.04 2.67
C CYS A 105 0.14 -7.39 1.50
N ALA A 106 -0.19 -7.74 0.26
CA ALA A 106 0.49 -7.21 -0.91
C ALA A 106 0.37 -5.68 -0.99
N THR A 107 1.49 -5.04 -1.33
CA THR A 107 1.53 -3.64 -1.74
C THR A 107 1.59 -3.59 -3.26
N ILE A 108 0.70 -2.83 -3.90
CA ILE A 108 0.56 -2.85 -5.37
C ILE A 108 0.79 -1.44 -5.91
N GLY A 109 1.77 -1.29 -6.81
CA GLY A 109 2.01 -0.07 -7.56
C GLY A 109 1.32 -0.13 -8.92
N LEU A 110 0.80 1.01 -9.38
CA LEU A 110 0.12 1.15 -10.66
C LEU A 110 0.69 2.31 -11.45
N LYS A 111 0.87 2.12 -12.76
CA LYS A 111 1.02 3.22 -13.71
C LYS A 111 -0.38 3.72 -14.06
N MET A 112 -0.77 4.86 -13.47
CA MET A 112 -2.03 5.55 -13.78
C MET A 112 -1.75 6.86 -14.50
N GLY A 113 -2.08 6.88 -15.80
CA GLY A 113 -1.89 8.03 -16.66
C GLY A 113 -0.43 8.47 -16.81
N GLU A 114 -0.25 9.59 -17.50
CA GLU A 114 1.06 10.23 -17.70
C GLU A 114 0.96 11.71 -17.34
N PRO A 115 0.85 12.04 -16.04
CA PRO A 115 0.69 13.42 -15.64
C PRO A 115 1.94 14.22 -16.02
N ALA A 116 1.77 15.48 -16.44
CA ALA A 116 2.87 16.31 -16.94
C ALA A 116 4.06 16.47 -15.96
N TRP A 117 3.85 16.29 -14.65
CA TRP A 117 4.96 16.30 -13.68
C TRP A 117 5.88 15.06 -13.81
N ALA A 118 5.38 13.94 -14.34
CA ALA A 118 6.12 12.68 -14.46
C ALA A 118 7.22 12.75 -15.52
N SER A 119 7.13 13.66 -16.49
CA SER A 119 8.22 13.90 -17.46
C SER A 119 9.46 14.51 -16.80
N ASN A 120 9.28 15.26 -15.71
CA ASN A 120 10.37 15.94 -14.99
C ASN A 120 10.94 15.10 -13.83
N HIS A 121 10.22 14.06 -13.42
CA HIS A 121 10.61 13.15 -12.33
C HIS A 121 10.34 11.72 -12.79
N PRO A 122 11.21 11.14 -13.65
CA PRO A 122 11.00 9.81 -14.19
C PRO A 122 10.93 8.79 -13.05
N ARG A 123 9.81 8.08 -12.98
CA ARG A 123 9.56 7.06 -11.97
C ARG A 123 9.90 5.68 -12.52
N PRO A 124 10.58 4.81 -11.76
CA PRO A 124 10.67 3.38 -12.07
C PRO A 124 9.29 2.85 -12.48
N ARG A 125 9.25 2.22 -13.67
CA ARG A 125 8.04 1.63 -14.25
C ARG A 125 6.85 2.59 -14.43
N GLY A 126 7.07 3.90 -14.31
CA GLY A 126 6.01 4.90 -14.41
C GLY A 126 4.97 4.83 -13.29
N ILE A 127 5.28 4.23 -12.13
CA ILE A 127 4.31 4.03 -11.04
C ILE A 127 3.88 5.38 -10.46
N THR A 128 2.63 5.77 -10.69
CA THR A 128 2.06 7.04 -10.21
C THR A 128 1.10 6.85 -9.03
N HIS A 129 0.66 5.63 -8.77
CA HIS A 129 -0.24 5.29 -7.67
C HIS A 129 0.19 4.02 -6.93
N ILE A 130 -0.22 3.88 -5.67
CA ILE A 130 0.11 2.74 -4.83
C ILE A 130 -1.04 2.45 -3.87
N VAL A 131 -1.30 1.16 -3.65
CA VAL A 131 -2.37 0.65 -2.80
C VAL A 131 -1.86 -0.46 -1.89
N GLN A 132 -2.64 -0.80 -0.86
CA GLN A 132 -2.32 -1.86 0.09
C GLN A 132 -3.48 -2.83 0.24
N VAL A 133 -3.19 -4.12 0.12
CA VAL A 133 -4.14 -5.19 0.48
C VAL A 133 -4.17 -5.33 2.00
N VAL A 134 -5.39 -5.33 2.56
CA VAL A 134 -5.70 -5.50 3.98
C VAL A 134 -6.80 -6.54 4.14
N ARG A 135 -6.94 -7.10 5.34
CA ARG A 135 -7.96 -8.12 5.63
C ARG A 135 -8.84 -7.74 6.81
N ARG A 136 -10.11 -8.04 6.67
CA ARG A 136 -11.11 -7.84 7.71
C ARG A 136 -10.98 -8.92 8.79
N PRO A 137 -10.87 -8.58 10.08
CA PRO A 137 -10.69 -9.54 11.17
C PRO A 137 -11.85 -10.51 11.33
N GLU A 138 -13.08 -10.09 11.03
CA GLU A 138 -14.28 -10.88 11.29
C GLU A 138 -14.38 -12.12 10.40
N ASP A 139 -13.95 -12.03 9.14
CA ASP A 139 -14.15 -13.08 8.13
C ASP A 139 -12.95 -13.29 7.18
N ASP A 140 -11.80 -12.68 7.50
CA ASP A 140 -10.58 -12.71 6.69
C ASP A 140 -10.75 -12.17 5.25
N ALA A 141 -11.84 -11.45 4.97
CA ALA A 141 -12.14 -10.96 3.63
C ALA A 141 -11.09 -9.93 3.16
N PRO A 142 -10.53 -10.07 1.94
CA PRO A 142 -9.51 -9.16 1.43
C PRO A 142 -10.10 -7.90 0.81
N PHE A 143 -9.50 -6.76 1.14
CA PHE A 143 -9.82 -5.45 0.60
C PHE A 143 -8.56 -4.75 0.14
N VAL A 144 -8.72 -3.79 -0.76
CA VAL A 144 -7.68 -2.83 -1.15
C VAL A 144 -8.01 -1.51 -0.50
N SER A 145 -7.04 -0.97 0.26
CA SER A 145 -7.09 0.40 0.77
C SER A 145 -6.13 1.28 -0.01
N GLU A 146 -6.61 2.48 -0.35
CA GLU A 146 -5.88 3.47 -1.12
C GLU A 146 -6.30 4.87 -0.73
N SER A 147 -5.42 5.86 -0.93
CA SER A 147 -5.79 7.28 -0.91
C SER A 147 -5.66 7.83 -2.33
N PHE A 148 -6.77 8.26 -2.93
CA PHE A 148 -6.81 8.63 -4.34
C PHE A 148 -7.56 9.94 -4.58
N GLY A 149 -7.05 10.78 -5.48
CA GLY A 149 -7.61 12.11 -5.76
C GLY A 149 -8.59 12.17 -6.94
N GLY A 150 -8.67 11.13 -7.77
CA GLY A 150 -9.46 11.12 -9.00
C GLY A 150 -10.87 10.55 -8.87
N SER A 151 -11.37 10.30 -7.65
CA SER A 151 -12.70 9.73 -7.40
C SER A 151 -13.74 10.82 -7.09
N ALA A 152 -15.03 10.46 -7.16
CA ALA A 152 -16.14 11.34 -6.76
C ALA A 152 -16.10 11.72 -5.26
N SER A 153 -15.39 10.93 -4.44
CA SER A 153 -15.09 11.20 -3.03
C SER A 153 -13.58 10.98 -2.81
N PRO A 154 -12.75 12.01 -3.06
CA PRO A 154 -11.29 11.86 -3.01
C PRO A 154 -10.81 11.62 -1.59
N GLY A 155 -9.80 10.77 -1.44
CA GLY A 155 -9.24 10.40 -0.14
C GLY A 155 -9.15 8.90 0.09
N ILE A 156 -9.16 8.50 1.36
CA ILE A 156 -9.02 7.09 1.74
C ILE A 156 -10.30 6.32 1.46
N SER A 157 -10.15 5.26 0.67
CA SER A 157 -11.20 4.31 0.33
C SER A 157 -10.81 2.88 0.70
N LEU A 158 -11.82 2.01 0.72
CA LEU A 158 -11.69 0.58 0.96
C LEU A 158 -12.60 -0.18 0.01
N THR A 159 -12.02 -0.98 -0.88
CA THR A 159 -12.74 -1.69 -1.95
C THR A 159 -12.49 -3.19 -1.82
N PRO A 160 -13.52 -4.07 -1.93
CA PRO A 160 -13.29 -5.51 -1.95
C PRO A 160 -12.27 -5.90 -3.03
N LEU A 161 -11.32 -6.80 -2.71
CA LEU A 161 -10.21 -7.11 -3.62
C LEU A 161 -10.69 -7.58 -5.00
N GLY A 162 -11.73 -8.41 -5.06
CA GLY A 162 -12.27 -8.91 -6.34
C GLY A 162 -12.85 -7.78 -7.21
N GLU A 163 -13.56 -6.83 -6.59
CA GLU A 163 -14.09 -5.65 -7.27
C GLU A 163 -12.95 -4.74 -7.74
N TRP A 164 -11.96 -4.49 -6.88
CA TRP A 164 -10.80 -3.68 -7.23
C TRP A 164 -10.01 -4.28 -8.40
N LEU A 165 -9.72 -5.58 -8.37
CA LEU A 165 -9.05 -6.28 -9.48
C LEU A 165 -9.86 -6.22 -10.77
N ALA A 166 -11.19 -6.26 -10.71
CA ALA A 166 -12.05 -6.11 -11.88
C ALA A 166 -11.94 -4.69 -12.48
N LEU A 167 -11.95 -3.66 -11.63
CA LEU A 167 -11.76 -2.26 -12.05
C LEU A 167 -10.35 -2.03 -12.62
N SER A 168 -9.32 -2.69 -12.08
CA SER A 168 -7.93 -2.58 -12.52
C SER A 168 -7.56 -3.46 -13.72
N GLN A 169 -8.49 -4.23 -14.29
CA GLN A 169 -8.25 -5.11 -15.44
C GLN A 169 -7.53 -4.45 -16.63
N PRO A 170 -7.82 -3.20 -17.04
CA PRO A 170 -7.08 -2.55 -18.11
C PRO A 170 -5.57 -2.45 -17.82
N HIS A 171 -5.20 -2.06 -16.60
CA HIS A 171 -3.80 -1.94 -16.18
C HIS A 171 -3.11 -3.30 -16.07
N LEU A 172 -3.82 -4.33 -15.55
CA LEU A 172 -3.31 -5.71 -15.52
C LEU A 172 -2.97 -6.21 -16.93
N ARG A 173 -3.87 -5.98 -17.91
CA ARG A 173 -3.65 -6.41 -19.29
C ARG A 173 -2.53 -5.66 -19.99
N ALA A 174 -2.30 -4.41 -19.60
CA ALA A 174 -1.24 -3.56 -20.13
C ALA A 174 0.13 -3.80 -19.46
N GLY A 175 0.22 -4.64 -18.42
CA GLY A 175 1.47 -4.82 -17.66
C GLY A 175 1.83 -3.62 -16.80
N GLU A 176 0.84 -2.81 -16.41
CA GLU A 176 1.02 -1.54 -15.70
C GLU A 176 0.86 -1.66 -14.18
N MET A 177 1.06 -2.86 -13.64
CA MET A 177 0.86 -3.17 -12.23
C MET A 177 1.94 -4.08 -11.70
N TRP A 178 2.41 -3.79 -10.48
CA TRP A 178 3.45 -4.54 -9.80
C TRP A 178 3.06 -4.76 -8.34
N ALA A 179 3.01 -6.01 -7.89
CA ALA A 179 2.69 -6.36 -6.52
C ALA A 179 3.92 -6.92 -5.79
N VAL A 180 4.18 -6.41 -4.59
CA VAL A 180 5.30 -6.81 -3.74
C VAL A 180 4.79 -7.18 -2.34
N ASP A 181 5.66 -7.77 -1.52
CA ASP A 181 5.30 -8.24 -0.17
C ASP A 181 6.26 -7.67 0.88
N ALA A 182 5.86 -6.58 1.54
CA ALA A 182 6.66 -5.94 2.57
C ALA A 182 6.93 -6.85 3.79
N PHE A 183 6.07 -7.83 4.04
CA PHE A 183 6.21 -8.71 5.21
C PHE A 183 7.34 -9.75 5.03
N ARG A 184 7.79 -9.97 3.79
CA ARG A 184 8.99 -10.80 3.51
C ARG A 184 10.29 -10.17 4.02
N LEU A 185 10.30 -8.87 4.34
CA LEU A 185 11.46 -8.22 4.97
C LEU A 185 11.81 -8.87 6.32
N ALA A 186 10.82 -9.40 7.05
CA ALA A 186 11.07 -10.11 8.30
C ALA A 186 11.81 -11.45 8.13
N SER A 187 11.81 -12.05 6.94
CA SER A 187 12.48 -13.34 6.67
C SER A 187 14.00 -13.21 6.51
N LYS A 188 14.55 -12.00 6.65
CA LYS A 188 15.98 -11.72 6.50
C LYS A 188 16.75 -11.65 7.82
N ASN A 189 16.04 -11.61 8.96
CA ASN A 189 16.62 -11.39 10.29
C ASN A 189 16.58 -12.65 11.15
#